data_AF-A0A0C9TDB2-F1
#
_entry.id   AF-A0A0C9TDB2-F1
#
_cell.length_a   1.000
_cell.length_b   1.000
_cell.length_c   1.000
_cell.angle_alpha   90.00
_cell.angle_beta   90.00
_cell.angle_gamma   90.00
#
_symmetry.space_group_name_H-M   'P 1'
#
loop_
_entity.id
_entity.type
_entity.pdbx_description
1 polymer ?
#
loop_
_entity_poly.entity_id
_entity_poly.type
_entity_poly.pdbx_seq_one_letter_code
_entity_poly.pdbx_strand_id
1 'polypeptide(L)'
;MKYSSINWKYIVVVGLSAAGTDIVSVLLAKPLPDNNRIIAIERPPFAYWGVGSLRAAVIPGWEEKVIMSLNNVCPEDESHKVLAATPVVSLSERTIEIDRTFPEPGLHERFIPFDFCVLATGSVYPFPTRPHQKTKEEAIDDSRQTQRELAEAELSYVSEVDQ
;
A
#
# COMPACT_ATOMS: atom_id res chain seq x y z
N MET A 1 28.43 -20.10 -16.68
CA MET A 1 27.15 -20.37 -15.99
C MET A 1 26.03 -20.03 -16.97
N LYS A 2 25.30 -21.03 -17.49
CA LYS A 2 24.13 -20.77 -18.34
C LYS A 2 22.96 -20.49 -17.41
N TYR A 3 22.55 -19.23 -17.28
CA TYR A 3 21.21 -18.94 -16.76
C TYR A 3 20.23 -19.59 -17.73
N SER A 4 19.55 -20.65 -17.28
CA SER A 4 18.32 -21.08 -17.94
C SER A 4 17.39 -19.88 -17.87
N SER A 5 17.08 -19.28 -19.02
CA SER A 5 16.17 -18.14 -19.09
C SER A 5 14.75 -18.64 -18.83
N ILE A 6 14.37 -18.72 -17.55
CA ILE A 6 12.97 -18.88 -17.17
C ILE A 6 12.22 -17.71 -17.81
N ASN A 7 11.28 -18.05 -18.71
CA ASN A 7 10.39 -17.07 -19.31
C ASN A 7 9.29 -16.74 -18.29
N TRP A 8 9.56 -15.72 -17.47
CA TRP A 8 8.64 -15.26 -16.44
C TRP A 8 7.38 -14.64 -17.04
N LYS A 9 6.23 -14.99 -16.46
CA LYS A 9 4.97 -14.29 -16.63
C LYS A 9 4.70 -13.41 -15.42
N TYR A 10 4.60 -12.10 -15.64
CA TYR A 10 4.46 -11.14 -14.56
C TYR A 10 2.99 -10.76 -14.36
N ILE A 11 2.52 -10.93 -13.13
CA ILE A 11 1.22 -10.46 -12.64
C ILE A 11 1.49 -9.28 -11.72
N VAL A 12 1.17 -8.08 -12.17
CA VAL A 12 1.39 -6.85 -11.39
C VAL A 12 0.10 -6.44 -10.70
N VAL A 13 0.17 -6.15 -9.41
CA VAL A 13 -0.95 -5.60 -8.62
C VAL A 13 -0.53 -4.25 -8.06
N VAL A 14 -1.21 -3.18 -8.45
CA VAL A 14 -0.91 -1.80 -8.02
C VAL A 14 -1.93 -1.33 -7.00
N GLY A 15 -1.45 -0.95 -5.82
CA GLY A 15 -2.25 -0.68 -4.63
C GLY A 15 -2.47 -1.97 -3.85
N LEU A 16 -2.11 -1.97 -2.56
CA LEU A 16 -2.11 -3.11 -1.63
C LEU A 16 -2.84 -2.77 -0.33
N SER A 17 -3.76 -1.81 -0.37
CA SER A 17 -4.84 -1.75 0.61
C SER A 17 -5.93 -2.77 0.23
N ALA A 18 -7.13 -2.70 0.83
CA ALA A 18 -8.27 -3.62 0.62
C ALA A 18 -8.21 -4.59 -0.59
N ALA A 19 -8.64 -4.15 -1.78
CA ALA A 19 -8.78 -5.03 -2.94
C ALA A 19 -7.45 -5.62 -3.44
N GLY A 20 -6.35 -4.88 -3.29
CA GLY A 20 -5.03 -5.33 -3.72
C GLY A 20 -4.53 -6.52 -2.91
N THR A 21 -4.61 -6.42 -1.58
CA THR A 21 -4.22 -7.51 -0.69
C THR A 21 -5.12 -8.73 -0.83
N ASP A 22 -6.41 -8.54 -1.06
CA ASP A 22 -7.35 -9.64 -1.30
C ASP A 22 -7.00 -10.40 -2.58
N ILE A 23 -6.70 -9.67 -3.66
CA ILE A 23 -6.32 -10.27 -4.94
C ILE A 23 -4.99 -11.03 -4.82
N VAL A 24 -3.98 -10.45 -4.18
CA VAL A 24 -2.70 -11.14 -3.94
C VAL A 24 -2.94 -12.42 -3.13
N SER A 25 -3.72 -12.34 -2.06
CA SER A 25 -4.06 -13.51 -1.22
C SER A 25 -4.76 -14.61 -2.02
N VAL A 26 -5.72 -14.26 -2.88
CA VAL A 26 -6.42 -15.21 -3.76
C VAL A 26 -5.50 -15.82 -4.80
N LEU A 27 -4.55 -15.05 -5.35
CA LEU A 27 -3.56 -15.55 -6.31
C LEU A 27 -2.61 -16.55 -5.65
N LEU A 28 -2.12 -16.24 -4.45
CA LEU A 28 -1.22 -17.11 -3.67
C LEU A 28 -1.89 -18.40 -3.19
N ALA A 29 -3.21 -18.37 -2.96
CA ALA A 29 -3.98 -19.55 -2.57
C ALA A 29 -4.20 -20.56 -3.73
N LYS A 30 -3.83 -20.21 -4.96
CA LYS A 30 -3.99 -21.05 -6.15
C LYS A 30 -2.64 -21.61 -6.61
N PRO A 31 -2.63 -22.82 -7.22
CA PRO A 31 -1.42 -23.34 -7.85
C PRO A 31 -1.14 -22.55 -9.13
N LEU A 32 -0.36 -21.47 -9.01
CA LEU A 32 0.19 -20.76 -10.14
C LEU A 32 1.31 -21.60 -10.78
N PRO A 33 1.47 -21.56 -12.12
CA PRO A 33 2.64 -22.15 -12.76
C PRO A 33 3.94 -21.59 -12.18
N ASP A 34 4.99 -22.40 -12.10
CA ASP A 34 6.28 -22.01 -11.49
C ASP A 34 6.95 -20.81 -12.17
N ASN A 35 6.57 -20.50 -13.41
CA ASN A 35 7.07 -19.35 -14.14
C ASN A 35 6.17 -18.11 -13.99
N ASN A 36 5.18 -18.10 -13.12
CA ASN A 36 4.36 -16.94 -12.80
C ASN A 36 4.91 -16.22 -11.56
N ARG A 37 5.09 -14.91 -11.67
CA ARG A 37 5.57 -14.07 -10.58
C ARG A 37 4.61 -12.93 -10.31
N ILE A 38 4.22 -12.77 -9.04
CA ILE A 38 3.42 -11.64 -8.56
C ILE A 38 4.37 -10.51 -8.16
N ILE A 39 4.14 -9.31 -8.71
CA ILE A 39 4.77 -8.07 -8.27
C ILE A 39 3.68 -7.17 -7.68
N ALA A 40 3.62 -7.12 -6.36
CA ALA A 40 2.69 -6.33 -5.59
C ALA A 40 3.31 -4.96 -5.29
N ILE A 41 2.68 -3.85 -5.65
CA ILE A 41 3.25 -2.50 -5.56
C ILE A 41 2.35 -1.61 -4.72
N GLU A 42 2.89 -0.96 -3.69
CA GLU A 42 2.17 0.04 -2.89
C GLU A 42 2.97 1.32 -2.77
N ARG A 43 2.28 2.45 -2.86
CA ARG A 43 2.90 3.78 -2.80
C ARG A 43 3.40 4.10 -1.39
N PRO A 44 2.59 4.06 -0.32
CA PRO A 44 3.09 4.08 1.05
C PRO A 44 3.82 2.77 1.44
N PRO A 45 4.60 2.76 2.52
CA PRO A 45 5.19 1.53 3.05
C PRO A 45 4.22 0.65 3.86
N PHE A 46 2.94 1.00 3.89
CA PHE A 46 1.89 0.32 4.64
C PHE A 46 0.59 0.33 3.84
N ALA A 47 -0.30 -0.62 4.11
CA ALA A 47 -1.67 -0.61 3.63
C ALA A 47 -2.54 0.22 4.58
N TYR A 48 -3.57 0.92 4.06
CA TYR A 48 -4.49 1.68 4.89
C TYR A 48 -5.95 1.57 4.42
N TRP A 49 -6.89 1.63 5.36
CA TRP A 49 -8.32 1.56 5.08
C TRP A 49 -8.99 2.91 5.27
N GLY A 50 -9.06 3.68 4.17
CA GLY A 50 -9.68 5.01 4.17
C GLY A 50 -11.10 5.05 4.78
N VAL A 51 -11.88 3.98 4.61
CA VAL A 51 -13.24 3.85 5.21
C VAL A 51 -13.23 3.87 6.74
N GLY A 52 -12.14 3.41 7.35
CA GLY A 52 -11.95 3.41 8.80
C GLY A 52 -11.23 4.66 9.31
N SER A 53 -10.51 5.39 8.45
CA SER A 53 -9.64 6.48 8.88
C SER A 53 -10.39 7.65 9.55
N LEU A 54 -11.65 7.89 9.19
CA LEU A 54 -12.49 8.87 9.90
C LEU A 54 -12.72 8.50 11.37
N ARG A 55 -12.85 7.19 11.67
CA ARG A 55 -12.92 6.72 13.07
C ARG A 55 -11.56 6.84 13.75
N ALA A 56 -10.47 6.55 13.04
CA ALA A 56 -9.13 6.74 13.56
C ALA A 56 -8.84 8.20 13.93
N ALA A 57 -9.42 9.17 13.23
CA ALA A 57 -9.24 10.59 13.56
C ALA A 57 -9.93 11.04 14.85
N VAL A 58 -10.89 10.27 15.39
CA VAL A 58 -11.73 10.72 16.52
C VAL A 58 -11.87 9.72 17.66
N ILE A 59 -11.55 8.43 17.45
CA ILE A 59 -11.69 7.38 18.46
C ILE A 59 -10.31 6.81 18.80
N PRO A 60 -9.82 7.01 20.04
CA PRO A 60 -8.57 6.40 20.49
C PRO A 60 -8.54 4.88 20.30
N GLY A 61 -7.41 4.35 19.82
CA GLY A 61 -7.18 2.94 19.53
C GLY A 61 -7.68 2.48 18.14
N TRP A 62 -8.25 3.37 17.32
CA TRP A 62 -8.60 3.04 15.93
C TRP A 62 -7.48 3.29 14.92
N GLU A 63 -6.47 4.07 15.27
CA GLU A 63 -5.33 4.46 14.44
C GLU A 63 -4.54 3.23 13.99
N GLU A 64 -4.38 2.27 14.89
CA GLU A 64 -3.69 1.00 14.61
C GLU A 64 -4.55 0.02 13.81
N LYS A 65 -5.88 0.15 13.86
CA LYS A 65 -6.82 -0.78 13.20
C LYS A 65 -7.00 -0.52 11.72
N VAL A 66 -6.61 0.68 11.26
CA VAL A 66 -6.80 1.11 9.87
C VAL A 66 -5.51 1.07 9.08
N ILE A 67 -4.42 0.55 9.66
CA ILE A 67 -3.11 0.43 9.02
C ILE A 67 -2.59 -1.00 9.17
N MET A 68 -2.04 -1.56 8.09
CA MET A 68 -1.43 -2.89 8.09
C MET A 68 -0.02 -2.82 7.49
N SER A 69 0.90 -3.61 8.07
CA SER A 69 2.24 -3.81 7.50
C SER A 69 2.16 -4.65 6.22
N LEU A 70 3.01 -4.33 5.23
CA LEU A 70 3.07 -5.06 3.97
C LEU A 70 3.99 -6.29 4.00
N ASN A 71 4.69 -6.55 5.12
CA ASN A 71 5.72 -7.60 5.21
C ASN A 71 5.19 -9.00 4.89
N ASN A 72 3.93 -9.27 5.21
CA ASN A 72 3.32 -10.61 5.07
C ASN A 72 2.37 -10.72 3.87
N VAL A 73 2.39 -9.76 2.94
CA VAL A 73 1.49 -9.77 1.77
C VAL A 73 1.88 -10.87 0.78
N CYS A 74 3.17 -11.16 0.64
CA CYS A 74 3.70 -12.29 -0.09
C CYS A 74 4.62 -13.12 0.82
N PRO A 75 4.85 -14.42 0.52
CA PRO A 75 5.90 -15.19 1.18
C PRO A 75 7.27 -14.53 1.03
N GLU A 76 8.11 -14.65 2.06
CA GLU A 76 9.51 -14.22 2.01
C GLU A 76 10.35 -15.22 1.20
N ASP A 77 10.10 -15.29 -0.11
CA ASP A 77 10.88 -16.11 -1.03
C ASP A 77 11.27 -15.32 -2.30
N GLU A 78 11.95 -16.00 -3.21
CA GLU A 78 12.34 -15.41 -4.49
C GLU A 78 11.21 -15.38 -5.50
N SER A 79 10.13 -16.13 -5.34
CA SER A 79 9.08 -16.32 -6.36
C SER A 79 8.20 -15.09 -6.56
N HIS A 80 7.94 -14.33 -5.49
CA HIS A 80 7.02 -13.17 -5.50
C HIS A 80 7.66 -11.96 -4.82
N LYS A 81 7.23 -10.74 -5.17
CA LYS A 81 7.81 -9.50 -4.64
C LYS A 81 6.77 -8.51 -4.19
N VAL A 82 7.03 -7.86 -3.06
CA VAL A 82 6.29 -6.70 -2.56
C VAL A 82 7.20 -5.47 -2.66
N LEU A 83 6.76 -4.46 -3.40
CA LEU A 83 7.42 -3.18 -3.57
C LEU A 83 6.68 -2.11 -2.76
N ALA A 84 6.90 -2.11 -1.45
CA ALA A 84 6.41 -1.08 -0.53
C ALA A 84 7.15 0.26 -0.75
N ALA A 85 6.52 1.39 -0.45
CA ALA A 85 7.10 2.72 -0.68
C ALA A 85 7.49 2.99 -2.15
N THR A 86 6.68 2.51 -3.11
CA THR A 86 6.96 2.60 -4.55
C THR A 86 5.80 3.27 -5.31
N PRO A 87 5.88 4.57 -5.57
CA PRO A 87 4.99 5.24 -6.51
C PRO A 87 5.09 4.64 -7.93
N VAL A 88 3.95 4.24 -8.50
CA VAL A 88 3.77 4.08 -9.94
C VAL A 88 3.54 5.45 -10.57
N VAL A 89 4.34 5.78 -11.59
CA VAL A 89 4.39 7.07 -12.26
C VAL A 89 3.58 7.05 -13.56
N SER A 90 3.69 5.98 -14.33
CA SER A 90 2.98 5.82 -15.60
C SER A 90 2.59 4.36 -15.86
N LEU A 91 1.55 4.18 -16.68
CA LEU A 91 1.07 2.88 -17.15
C LEU A 91 0.99 2.94 -18.67
N SER A 92 1.63 1.98 -19.33
CA SER A 92 1.50 1.72 -20.76
C SER A 92 0.81 0.36 -20.98
N GLU A 93 0.60 -0.02 -22.24
CA GLU A 93 -0.15 -1.25 -22.58
C GLU A 93 0.41 -2.52 -21.92
N ARG A 94 1.73 -2.63 -21.76
CA ARG A 94 2.42 -3.82 -21.23
C ARG A 94 3.51 -3.53 -20.20
N THR A 95 3.62 -2.29 -19.74
CA THR A 95 4.67 -1.88 -18.80
C THR A 95 4.15 -0.88 -17.78
N ILE A 96 4.63 -1.01 -16.55
CA ILE A 96 4.46 -0.04 -15.47
C ILE A 96 5.79 0.69 -15.24
N GLU A 97 5.75 2.01 -15.11
CA GLU A 97 6.90 2.79 -14.68
C GLU A 97 6.79 3.11 -13.19
N ILE A 98 7.83 2.81 -12.42
CA ILE A 98 7.98 3.18 -11.01
C ILE A 98 9.00 4.31 -10.85
N ASP A 99 8.93 5.04 -9.73
CA ASP A 99 9.78 6.22 -9.47
C ASP A 99 11.25 5.91 -9.16
N ARG A 100 11.61 4.63 -9.05
CA ARG A 100 12.94 4.15 -8.65
C ARG A 100 13.33 2.89 -9.41
N THR A 101 14.62 2.57 -9.42
CA THR A 101 15.10 1.33 -10.07
C THR A 101 14.58 0.11 -9.34
N PHE A 102 14.12 -0.89 -10.09
CA PHE A 102 13.70 -2.16 -9.51
C PHE A 102 14.91 -2.90 -8.93
N PRO A 103 14.84 -3.39 -7.68
CA PRO A 103 16.01 -3.90 -6.96
C PRO A 103 16.48 -5.31 -7.40
N GLU A 104 15.90 -5.89 -8.46
CA GLU A 104 16.21 -7.26 -8.89
C GLU A 104 17.23 -7.31 -10.05
N PRO A 105 18.26 -8.16 -9.99
CA PRO A 105 19.21 -8.36 -11.08
C PRO A 105 18.51 -8.76 -12.39
N GLY A 106 18.79 -8.05 -13.48
CA GLY A 106 18.20 -8.32 -14.80
C GLY A 106 16.97 -7.46 -15.15
N LEU A 107 16.41 -6.73 -14.20
CA LEU A 107 15.40 -5.69 -14.40
C LEU A 107 15.98 -4.35 -13.94
N HIS A 108 17.07 -3.91 -14.58
CA HIS A 108 17.84 -2.71 -14.21
C HIS A 108 17.13 -1.38 -14.54
N GLU A 109 15.82 -1.40 -14.70
CA GLU A 109 15.05 -0.27 -15.21
C GLU A 109 13.91 0.09 -14.28
N ARG A 110 13.37 1.30 -14.48
CA ARG A 110 12.14 1.76 -13.82
C ARG A 110 10.88 1.12 -14.41
N PHE A 111 11.03 0.27 -15.42
CA PHE A 111 9.93 -0.33 -16.18
C PHE A 111 9.76 -1.80 -15.81
N ILE A 112 8.57 -2.15 -15.33
CA ILE A 112 8.18 -3.52 -14.97
C ILE A 112 7.24 -4.01 -16.07
N PRO A 113 7.62 -5.03 -16.87
CA PRO A 113 6.72 -5.63 -17.84
C PRO A 113 5.64 -6.44 -17.13
N PHE A 114 4.47 -6.57 -17.77
CA PHE A 114 3.40 -7.41 -17.25
C PHE A 114 2.62 -8.14 -18.35
N ASP A 115 2.21 -9.37 -18.02
CA ASP A 115 1.22 -10.13 -18.79
C ASP A 115 -0.19 -9.78 -18.33
N PHE A 116 -0.33 -9.56 -17.01
CA PHE A 116 -1.57 -9.17 -16.35
C PHE A 116 -1.30 -8.03 -15.37
N CYS A 117 -2.16 -7.03 -15.38
CA CYS A 117 -2.08 -5.90 -14.47
C CYS A 117 -3.44 -5.67 -13.79
N VAL A 118 -3.41 -5.55 -12.47
CA VAL A 118 -4.56 -5.21 -11.64
C VAL A 118 -4.32 -3.82 -11.05
N LEU A 119 -5.25 -2.91 -11.32
CA LEU A 119 -5.23 -1.55 -10.77
C LEU A 119 -6.20 -1.46 -9.59
N ALA A 120 -5.67 -1.53 -8.38
CA ALA A 120 -6.37 -1.40 -7.11
C ALA A 120 -5.94 -0.12 -6.36
N THR A 121 -5.72 0.97 -7.10
CA THR A 121 -5.13 2.23 -6.61
C THR A 121 -6.08 3.10 -5.76
N GLY A 122 -7.35 2.71 -5.67
CA GLY A 122 -8.36 3.45 -4.91
C GLY A 122 -8.69 4.81 -5.53
N SER A 123 -8.91 5.81 -4.68
CA SER A 123 -9.27 7.18 -5.08
C SER A 123 -8.45 8.20 -4.30
N VAL A 124 -8.50 9.46 -4.73
CA VAL A 124 -7.78 10.56 -4.09
C VAL A 124 -8.73 11.28 -3.13
N TYR A 125 -8.37 11.31 -1.84
CA TYR A 125 -9.11 12.00 -0.79
C TYR A 125 -8.15 12.83 0.07
N PRO A 126 -8.63 13.91 0.70
CA PRO A 126 -7.86 14.61 1.72
C PRO A 126 -7.76 13.76 3.01
N PHE A 127 -6.86 14.16 3.89
CA PHE A 127 -6.83 13.70 5.27
C PHE A 127 -8.19 13.99 5.96
N PRO A 128 -8.67 13.12 6.86
CA PRO A 128 -8.00 11.92 7.42
C PRO A 128 -8.14 10.66 6.58
N THR A 129 -8.94 10.68 5.50
CA THR A 129 -9.18 9.48 4.67
C THR A 129 -7.91 8.97 4.01
N ARG A 130 -6.95 9.86 3.72
CA ARG A 130 -5.63 9.52 3.19
C ARG A 130 -4.53 10.08 4.10
N PRO A 131 -3.65 9.23 4.67
CA PRO A 131 -2.49 9.69 5.43
C PRO A 131 -1.53 10.49 4.55
N HIS A 132 -0.90 11.52 5.12
CA HIS A 132 0.10 12.33 4.43
C HIS A 132 1.51 11.71 4.43
N GLN A 133 1.76 10.76 5.32
CA GLN A 133 3.10 10.50 5.83
C GLN A 133 3.84 9.32 5.19
N LYS A 134 5.15 9.28 5.45
CA LYS A 134 6.08 8.33 4.85
C LYS A 134 6.22 7.04 5.64
N THR A 135 5.79 7.00 6.90
CA THR A 135 5.88 5.81 7.76
C THR A 135 4.54 5.47 8.42
N LYS A 136 4.43 4.23 8.90
CA LYS A 136 3.25 3.75 9.63
C LYS A 136 3.09 4.53 10.94
N GLU A 137 4.18 4.74 11.65
CA GLU A 137 4.23 5.40 12.96
C GLU A 137 3.77 6.85 12.85
N GLU A 138 4.28 7.60 11.85
CA GLU A 138 3.83 8.97 11.58
C GLU A 138 2.33 9.02 11.23
N ALA A 139 1.81 8.06 10.46
CA ALA A 139 0.39 8.02 10.12
C ALA A 139 -0.52 7.75 11.34
N ILE A 140 -0.04 6.95 12.30
CA ILE A 140 -0.71 6.74 13.59
C ILE A 140 -0.66 8.02 14.43
N ASP A 141 0.50 8.67 14.48
CA ASP A 141 0.69 9.87 15.30
C ASP A 141 -0.11 11.07 14.79
N ASP A 142 -0.28 11.22 13.47
CA ASP A 142 -1.20 12.22 12.88
C ASP A 142 -2.64 12.01 13.37
N SER A 143 -3.11 10.76 13.39
CA SER A 143 -4.46 10.44 13.88
C SER A 143 -4.61 10.80 15.36
N ARG A 144 -3.59 10.47 16.17
CA ARG A 144 -3.55 10.84 17.60
C ARG A 144 -3.48 12.34 17.82
N GLN A 145 -2.79 13.07 16.94
CA GLN A 145 -2.73 14.53 16.99
C GLN A 145 -4.10 15.15 16.71
N THR A 146 -4.80 14.71 15.67
CA THR A 146 -6.17 15.17 15.40
C THR A 146 -7.12 14.89 16.57
N GLN A 147 -7.01 13.73 17.22
CA GLN A 147 -7.80 13.42 18.40
C GLN A 147 -7.54 14.41 19.56
N ARG A 148 -6.28 14.78 19.80
CA ARG A 148 -5.92 15.78 20.83
C ARG A 148 -6.51 17.15 20.50
N GLU A 149 -6.37 17.59 19.26
CA GLU A 149 -6.90 18.89 18.79
C GLU A 149 -8.42 18.95 18.93
N LEU A 150 -9.13 17.86 18.60
CA LEU A 150 -10.57 17.78 18.77
C LEU A 150 -11.00 17.81 20.24
N ALA A 151 -10.28 17.11 21.12
CA ALA A 151 -10.56 17.12 22.56
C ALA A 151 -10.32 18.52 23.19
N GLU A 152 -9.27 19.22 22.77
CA GLU A 152 -8.99 20.60 23.20
C GLU A 152 -10.06 21.59 22.70
N ALA A 153 -10.54 21.42 21.46
CA ALA A 153 -11.61 22.23 20.90
C ALA A 153 -12.95 22.02 21.63
N GLU A 154 -13.29 20.77 21.97
CA GLU A 154 -14.50 20.45 22.75
C GLU A 154 -14.46 21.09 24.15
N LEU A 155 -13.32 20.99 24.84
CA LEU A 155 -13.13 21.64 26.15
C LEU A 155 -13.29 23.17 26.07
N SER A 156 -12.72 23.79 25.04
CA SER A 156 -12.81 25.23 24.83
C SER A 156 -14.26 25.66 24.56
N TYR A 157 -14.99 24.92 23.72
CA TYR A 157 -16.40 25.18 23.41
C TYR A 157 -17.29 25.11 24.66
N VAL A 158 -17.11 24.08 25.51
CA VAL A 158 -17.85 23.97 26.77
C VAL A 158 -17.55 25.17 27.69
N SER A 159 -16.29 25.59 27.76
CA SER A 159 -15.91 26.73 28.60
C SER A 159 -16.44 28.09 28.13
N GLU A 160 -16.74 28.25 26.84
CA GLU A 160 -17.35 29.46 26.27
C GLU A 160 -18.88 29.48 26.41
N VAL A 161 -19.55 28.33 26.39
CA VAL A 161 -21.01 28.23 26.57
C VAL A 161 -21.44 28.44 28.02
N ASP A 162 -20.55 28.14 28.98
CA ASP A 162 -20.80 28.28 30.42
C ASP A 162 -20.49 29.69 30.99
N GLN A 163 -20.13 30.68 30.13
CA GLN A 163 -19.90 32.10 30.48
C GLN A 163 -21.08 32.99 30.12
#